data_AF-A0AAN6A7T5-F1
#
_entry.id   AF-A0AAN6A7T5-F1
#
_cell.length_a   1.000
_cell.length_b   1.000
_cell.length_c   1.000
_cell.angle_alpha   90.00
_cell.angle_beta   90.00
_cell.angle_gamma   90.00
#
_symmetry.space_group_name_H-M   'P 1'
#
loop_
_entity.id
_entity.type
_entity.pdbx_description
1 polymer ?
#
loop_
_entity_poly.entity_id
_entity_poly.type
_entity_poly.pdbx_seq_one_letter_code
_entity_poly.pdbx_strand_id
1 'polypeptide(L)'
;MLNKKYKLKIILFSTAFVLFGLISSISVYNQINNNHNNNKGETQKKIDTDIQKELNKNNLSPEEKSKMNEREKLLKTYGENANKIINSVKLGEDNNREFPKEDTNKLYNNLIKLAQNANYDKVLDRVDKELETYKFKEEYNWKIGNVYSDANIMLSTLTAPIQGKGYMVKNLKDPNMLLIGTLMIPEESRRDVILEKTSLSPIFDGPVTILSSETLDTKDSVYAEISTKIEHFKDIYKINFKIENFLLYAYIIDSGEENPLFYKIVNDECNETPYKDINYWISLGNN
;
A
#
# COMPACT_ATOMS: atom_id res chain seq x y z
N MET A 1 -32.00 35.93 12.64
CA MET A 1 -31.42 35.29 13.85
C MET A 1 -31.85 33.83 13.88
N LEU A 2 -31.04 32.93 13.29
CA LEU A 2 -31.24 31.49 13.39
C LEU A 2 -30.57 30.93 14.65
N ASN A 3 -31.28 30.02 15.30
CA ASN A 3 -31.12 29.58 16.69
C ASN A 3 -29.81 28.79 16.91
N LYS A 4 -28.95 29.27 17.83
CA LYS A 4 -27.62 28.72 18.15
C LYS A 4 -27.62 27.25 18.65
N LYS A 5 -28.78 26.65 18.93
CA LYS A 5 -28.89 25.25 19.39
C LYS A 5 -28.76 24.18 18.28
N TYR A 6 -28.86 24.54 17.01
CA TYR A 6 -28.76 23.56 15.90
C TYR A 6 -27.34 23.41 15.30
N LYS A 7 -26.42 24.33 15.59
CA LYS A 7 -25.02 24.21 15.12
C LYS A 7 -24.17 23.21 15.93
N LEU A 8 -24.58 22.86 17.14
CA LEU A 8 -23.78 21.97 18.02
C LEU A 8 -24.08 20.47 17.82
N LYS A 9 -25.22 20.10 17.23
CA LYS A 9 -25.53 18.69 16.93
C LYS A 9 -24.95 18.18 15.61
N ILE A 10 -24.59 19.06 14.69
CA ILE A 10 -23.99 18.69 13.40
C ILE A 10 -22.47 18.45 13.53
N ILE A 11 -21.81 19.08 14.51
CA ILE A 11 -20.37 18.89 14.76
C ILE A 11 -20.07 17.61 15.56
N LEU A 12 -21.04 17.11 16.34
CA LEU A 12 -20.91 15.86 17.11
C LEU A 12 -21.25 14.60 16.31
N PHE A 13 -21.96 14.71 15.18
CA PHE A 13 -22.25 13.56 14.30
C PHE A 13 -21.19 13.34 13.22
N SER A 14 -20.43 14.37 12.83
CA SER A 14 -19.32 14.25 11.89
C SER A 14 -18.03 13.72 12.53
N THR A 15 -17.83 13.96 13.84
CA THR A 15 -16.66 13.44 14.59
C THR A 15 -16.81 11.98 14.99
N ALA A 16 -18.04 11.47 15.17
CA ALA A 16 -18.27 10.05 15.48
C ALA A 16 -18.08 9.11 14.27
N PHE A 17 -18.32 9.60 13.04
CA PHE A 17 -18.19 8.77 11.82
C PHE A 17 -16.75 8.59 11.35
N VAL A 18 -15.86 9.56 11.60
CA VAL A 18 -14.43 9.42 11.33
C VAL A 18 -13.80 8.38 12.28
N LEU A 19 -14.33 8.22 13.50
CA LEU A 19 -13.85 7.21 14.44
C LEU A 19 -14.25 5.77 14.07
N PHE A 20 -15.41 5.54 13.45
CA PHE A 20 -15.80 4.17 13.07
C PHE A 20 -15.01 3.60 11.89
N GLY A 21 -14.55 4.45 10.95
CA GLY A 21 -13.64 4.02 9.87
C GLY A 21 -12.20 3.72 10.34
N LEU A 22 -11.78 4.36 11.45
CA LEU A 22 -10.48 4.08 12.09
C LEU A 22 -10.51 2.78 12.90
N ILE A 23 -11.63 2.44 13.53
CA ILE A 23 -11.70 1.23 14.39
C ILE A 23 -11.71 -0.06 13.55
N SER A 24 -12.32 -0.08 12.36
CA SER A 24 -12.30 -1.28 11.50
C SER A 24 -10.91 -1.58 10.94
N SER A 25 -10.20 -0.55 10.46
CA SER A 25 -8.83 -0.67 9.92
C SER A 25 -7.80 -1.02 11.00
N ILE A 26 -7.92 -0.44 12.20
CA ILE A 26 -7.07 -0.81 13.36
C ILE A 26 -7.39 -2.23 13.85
N SER A 27 -8.66 -2.68 13.81
CA SER A 27 -9.01 -4.05 14.23
C SER A 27 -8.42 -5.09 13.28
N VAL A 28 -8.49 -4.90 11.96
CA VAL A 28 -7.87 -5.79 10.96
C VAL A 28 -6.34 -5.74 11.09
N TYR A 29 -5.75 -4.55 11.27
CA TYR A 29 -4.31 -4.39 11.48
C TYR A 29 -3.81 -5.08 12.76
N ASN A 30 -4.58 -5.01 13.85
CA ASN A 30 -4.26 -5.67 15.11
C ASN A 30 -4.54 -7.18 15.10
N GLN A 31 -5.51 -7.65 14.31
CA GLN A 31 -5.81 -9.08 14.16
C GLN A 31 -4.76 -9.79 13.29
N ILE A 32 -4.13 -9.07 12.36
CA ILE A 32 -3.00 -9.57 11.54
C ILE A 32 -1.69 -9.60 12.35
N ASN A 33 -1.49 -8.67 13.30
CA ASN A 33 -0.22 -8.55 14.03
C ASN A 33 -0.17 -9.23 15.41
N ASN A 34 -1.30 -9.61 16.00
CA ASN A 34 -1.33 -10.22 17.35
C ASN A 34 -1.69 -11.70 17.29
N ASN A 35 -0.71 -12.56 16.99
CA ASN A 35 -0.70 -13.94 17.50
C ASN A 35 0.74 -14.36 17.89
N HIS A 36 0.84 -14.90 19.11
CA HIS A 36 2.04 -15.08 19.92
C HIS A 36 2.77 -16.44 19.73
N ASN A 37 4.06 -16.44 20.10
CA ASN A 37 4.90 -17.48 20.73
C ASN A 37 5.91 -18.34 19.92
N ASN A 38 7.20 -18.03 20.22
CA ASN A 38 8.34 -18.89 20.59
C ASN A 38 9.08 -19.77 19.58
N ASN A 39 8.93 -19.57 18.26
CA ASN A 39 9.96 -20.05 17.33
C ASN A 39 10.25 -19.04 16.21
N LYS A 40 11.26 -18.19 16.45
CA LYS A 40 11.65 -17.13 15.50
C LYS A 40 12.13 -17.74 14.18
N GLY A 41 11.55 -17.30 13.06
CA GLY A 41 12.02 -17.62 11.69
C GLY A 41 13.46 -17.17 11.43
N GLU A 42 14.07 -17.62 10.34
CA GLU A 42 15.48 -17.34 10.03
C GLU A 42 15.75 -15.84 9.80
N THR A 43 14.87 -15.14 9.07
CA THR A 43 14.94 -13.67 8.94
C THR A 43 14.84 -12.99 10.30
N GLN A 44 13.93 -13.42 11.18
CA GLN A 44 13.79 -12.79 12.51
C GLN A 44 15.02 -13.08 13.40
N LYS A 45 15.58 -14.29 13.34
CA LYS A 45 16.84 -14.62 14.04
C LYS A 45 18.00 -13.78 13.54
N LYS A 46 18.08 -13.56 12.23
CA LYS A 46 19.09 -12.70 11.61
C LYS A 46 18.91 -11.24 12.07
N ILE A 47 17.68 -10.73 12.03
CA ILE A 47 17.34 -9.39 12.53
C ILE A 47 17.78 -9.19 13.97
N ASP A 48 17.43 -10.13 14.85
CA ASP A 48 17.80 -10.04 16.26
C ASP A 48 19.33 -10.10 16.47
N THR A 49 20.02 -10.91 15.67
CA THR A 49 21.48 -11.05 15.72
C THR A 49 22.17 -9.77 15.26
N ASP A 50 21.71 -9.18 14.17
CA ASP A 50 22.23 -7.92 13.63
C ASP A 50 21.98 -6.77 14.61
N ILE A 51 20.78 -6.69 15.20
CA ILE A 51 20.46 -5.72 16.26
C ILE A 51 21.43 -5.88 17.42
N GLN A 52 21.63 -7.11 17.91
CA GLN A 52 22.51 -7.33 19.05
C GLN A 52 23.97 -6.96 18.74
N LYS A 53 24.43 -7.27 17.53
CA LYS A 53 25.77 -6.90 17.05
C LYS A 53 25.93 -5.39 16.97
N GLU A 54 24.95 -4.68 16.43
CA GLU A 54 25.01 -3.23 16.26
C GLU A 54 24.90 -2.49 17.62
N LEU A 55 24.04 -2.97 18.51
CA LEU A 55 23.97 -2.46 19.89
C LEU A 55 25.30 -2.69 20.64
N ASN A 56 26.01 -3.79 20.38
CA ASN A 56 27.30 -4.05 21.00
C ASN A 56 28.45 -3.24 20.40
N LYS A 57 28.34 -2.82 19.14
CA LYS A 57 29.34 -2.00 18.45
C LYS A 57 29.30 -0.52 18.84
N ASN A 58 28.12 0.00 19.21
CA ASN A 58 27.89 1.44 19.34
C ASN A 58 28.31 2.09 20.69
N ASN A 59 29.12 1.43 21.53
CA ASN A 59 29.52 1.93 22.87
C ASN A 59 28.34 2.46 23.73
N LEU A 60 27.11 2.01 23.46
CA LEU A 60 25.93 2.43 24.20
C LEU A 60 26.01 1.87 25.62
N SER A 61 25.69 2.71 26.59
CA SER A 61 25.53 2.28 27.97
C SER A 61 24.42 1.22 28.07
N PRO A 62 24.51 0.29 29.04
CA PRO A 62 23.44 -0.68 29.31
C PRO A 62 22.07 -0.03 29.52
N GLU A 63 22.05 1.20 30.05
CA GLU A 63 20.84 1.96 30.33
C GLU A 63 20.21 2.58 29.07
N GLU A 64 21.03 3.00 28.09
CA GLU A 64 20.53 3.40 26.77
C GLU A 64 19.94 2.21 26.01
N LYS A 65 20.61 1.05 26.08
CA LYS A 65 20.12 -0.18 25.42
C LYS A 65 18.78 -0.67 25.98
N SER A 66 18.56 -0.55 27.28
CA SER A 66 17.34 -1.03 27.93
C SER A 66 16.13 -0.09 27.71
N LYS A 67 16.38 1.19 27.44
CA LYS A 67 15.34 2.18 27.12
C LYS A 67 14.89 2.15 25.66
N MET A 68 15.69 1.58 24.75
CA MET A 68 15.33 1.48 23.34
C MET A 68 14.19 0.50 23.11
N ASN A 69 13.12 0.96 22.44
CA ASN A 69 12.06 0.10 21.94
C ASN A 69 12.49 -0.63 20.65
N GLU A 70 11.71 -1.63 20.21
CA GLU A 70 12.06 -2.44 19.03
C GLU A 70 12.20 -1.61 17.73
N ARG A 71 11.41 -0.56 17.57
CA ARG A 71 11.52 0.35 16.41
C ARG A 71 12.83 1.12 16.44
N GLU A 72 13.25 1.65 17.58
CA GLU A 72 14.52 2.36 17.74
C GLU A 72 15.71 1.43 17.49
N LYS A 73 15.63 0.18 17.95
CA LYS A 73 16.66 -0.83 17.67
C LYS A 73 16.77 -1.14 16.18
N LEU A 74 15.64 -1.32 15.51
CA LEU A 74 15.59 -1.56 14.06
C LEU A 74 16.13 -0.36 13.29
N LEU A 75 15.68 0.86 13.58
CA LEU A 75 16.16 2.09 12.94
C LEU A 75 17.67 2.27 13.12
N LYS A 76 18.21 1.98 14.32
CA LYS A 76 19.64 2.07 14.58
C LYS A 76 20.46 1.01 13.82
N THR A 77 19.86 -0.14 13.55
CA THR A 77 20.53 -1.28 12.90
C THR A 77 20.46 -1.22 11.38
N TYR A 78 19.30 -0.84 10.85
CA TYR A 78 18.98 -0.92 9.44
C TYR A 78 18.76 0.45 8.78
N GLY A 79 18.82 1.54 9.54
CA GLY A 79 18.53 2.89 9.05
C GLY A 79 17.15 2.97 8.42
N GLU A 80 17.08 3.55 7.23
CA GLU A 80 15.85 3.69 6.43
C GLU A 80 15.22 2.33 6.08
N ASN A 81 16.00 1.25 5.97
CA ASN A 81 15.46 -0.08 5.67
C ASN A 81 14.67 -0.69 6.85
N ALA A 82 14.79 -0.15 8.07
CA ALA A 82 14.01 -0.60 9.22
C ALA A 82 12.50 -0.49 8.98
N ASN A 83 12.07 0.57 8.29
CA ASN A 83 10.66 0.82 8.04
C ASN A 83 10.05 -0.24 7.11
N LYS A 84 10.81 -0.73 6.11
CA LYS A 84 10.40 -1.87 5.28
C LYS A 84 10.11 -3.12 6.13
N ILE A 85 10.91 -3.37 7.16
CA ILE A 85 10.72 -4.49 8.08
C ILE A 85 9.49 -4.27 8.96
N ILE A 86 9.33 -3.07 9.51
CA ILE A 86 8.24 -2.71 10.42
C ILE A 86 6.88 -2.72 9.72
N ASN A 87 6.84 -2.23 8.48
CA ASN A 87 5.60 -2.03 7.72
C ASN A 87 5.20 -3.26 6.90
N SER A 88 6.07 -4.29 6.85
CA SER A 88 5.79 -5.55 6.15
C SER A 88 4.71 -6.37 6.86
N VAL A 89 3.79 -6.93 6.08
CA VAL A 89 2.80 -7.86 6.59
C VAL A 89 3.38 -9.28 6.56
N LYS A 90 3.60 -9.85 7.74
CA LYS A 90 4.12 -11.22 7.91
C LYS A 90 2.95 -12.13 8.27
N LEU A 91 2.79 -13.23 7.55
CA LEU A 91 1.62 -14.11 7.70
C LEU A 91 2.01 -15.54 8.11
N GLY A 92 1.08 -16.25 8.74
CA GLY A 92 1.17 -17.67 9.06
C GLY A 92 1.78 -18.00 10.42
N GLU A 93 1.50 -19.22 10.88
CA GLU A 93 1.99 -19.75 12.14
C GLU A 93 3.49 -20.12 12.07
N ASP A 94 4.20 -20.08 13.20
CA ASP A 94 5.65 -20.35 13.22
C ASP A 94 6.03 -21.81 12.96
N ASN A 95 5.13 -22.75 13.25
CA ASN A 95 5.24 -24.18 13.00
C ASN A 95 5.19 -24.53 11.49
N ASN A 96 4.58 -23.67 10.67
CA ASN A 96 4.49 -23.87 9.23
C ASN A 96 5.84 -23.64 8.54
N ARG A 97 6.00 -24.27 7.37
CA ARG A 97 7.19 -24.12 6.54
C ARG A 97 7.18 -22.76 5.87
N GLU A 98 8.33 -22.13 5.67
CA GLU A 98 8.35 -20.89 4.88
C GLU A 98 7.95 -21.20 3.43
N PHE A 99 7.15 -20.33 2.81
CA PHE A 99 6.77 -20.48 1.41
C PHE A 99 8.02 -20.39 0.50
N PRO A 100 8.19 -21.27 -0.51
CA PRO A 100 9.41 -21.34 -1.31
C PRO A 100 9.73 -20.04 -2.06
N LYS A 101 11.01 -19.63 -2.04
CA LYS A 101 11.49 -18.40 -2.68
C LYS A 101 11.31 -18.43 -4.19
N GLU A 102 11.56 -19.58 -4.81
CA GLU A 102 11.42 -19.83 -6.24
C GLU A 102 9.98 -19.65 -6.74
N ASP A 103 8.98 -19.94 -5.89
CA ASP A 103 7.57 -19.86 -6.25
C ASP A 103 6.92 -18.53 -5.89
N THR A 104 7.60 -17.70 -5.09
CA THR A 104 7.08 -16.42 -4.58
C THR A 104 6.59 -15.51 -5.70
N ASN A 105 7.40 -15.32 -6.75
CA ASN A 105 7.05 -14.45 -7.88
C ASN A 105 5.83 -14.97 -8.65
N LYS A 106 5.73 -16.30 -8.78
CA LYS A 106 4.61 -16.95 -9.46
C LYS A 106 3.31 -16.76 -8.67
N LEU A 107 3.35 -16.97 -7.35
CA LEU A 107 2.19 -16.71 -6.49
C LEU A 107 1.80 -15.24 -6.55
N TYR A 108 2.74 -14.32 -6.36
CA TYR A 108 2.50 -12.88 -6.42
C TYR A 108 1.80 -12.46 -7.71
N ASN A 109 2.33 -12.86 -8.87
CA ASN A 109 1.75 -12.51 -10.17
C ASN A 109 0.32 -13.09 -10.34
N ASN A 110 0.05 -14.28 -9.78
CA ASN A 110 -1.30 -14.85 -9.80
C ASN A 110 -2.27 -14.05 -8.93
N LEU A 111 -1.84 -13.58 -7.76
CA LEU A 111 -2.66 -12.73 -6.89
C LEU A 111 -2.97 -11.40 -7.55
N ILE A 112 -1.98 -10.75 -8.17
CA ILE A 112 -2.19 -9.52 -8.94
C ILE A 112 -3.18 -9.75 -10.07
N LYS A 113 -3.08 -10.85 -10.83
CA LYS A 113 -4.06 -11.19 -11.89
C LYS A 113 -5.49 -11.34 -11.37
N LEU A 114 -5.69 -11.89 -10.17
CA LEU A 114 -7.00 -11.97 -9.54
C LEU A 114 -7.52 -10.56 -9.19
N ALA A 115 -6.66 -9.73 -8.58
CA ALA A 115 -6.99 -8.36 -8.20
C ALA A 115 -7.31 -7.46 -9.41
N GLN A 116 -6.61 -7.64 -10.53
CA GLN A 116 -6.86 -6.95 -11.80
C GLN A 116 -8.29 -7.14 -12.33
N ASN A 117 -8.94 -8.24 -11.94
CA ASN A 117 -10.32 -8.58 -12.27
C ASN A 117 -11.28 -8.34 -11.08
N ALA A 118 -10.87 -7.53 -10.10
CA ALA A 118 -11.60 -7.25 -8.87
C ALA A 118 -12.01 -8.48 -8.03
N ASN A 119 -11.35 -9.64 -8.22
CA ASN A 119 -11.61 -10.85 -7.43
C ASN A 119 -10.79 -10.87 -6.13
N TYR A 120 -11.02 -9.89 -5.25
CA TYR A 120 -10.27 -9.74 -4.01
C TYR A 120 -10.53 -10.86 -3.00
N ASP A 121 -11.75 -11.39 -2.97
CA ASP A 121 -12.12 -12.60 -2.23
C ASP A 121 -11.23 -13.78 -2.61
N LYS A 122 -11.03 -14.01 -3.91
CA LYS A 122 -10.17 -15.09 -4.41
C LYS A 122 -8.70 -14.87 -4.11
N VAL A 123 -8.26 -13.62 -3.96
CA VAL A 123 -6.90 -13.31 -3.47
C VAL A 123 -6.75 -13.81 -2.04
N LEU A 124 -7.72 -13.53 -1.17
CA LEU A 124 -7.71 -13.98 0.22
C LEU A 124 -7.73 -15.52 0.30
N ASP A 125 -8.71 -16.16 -0.34
CA ASP A 125 -8.84 -17.62 -0.36
C ASP A 125 -7.56 -18.32 -0.84
N ARG A 126 -6.91 -17.74 -1.85
CA ARG A 126 -5.68 -18.30 -2.42
C ARG A 126 -4.52 -18.28 -1.43
N VAL A 127 -4.39 -17.21 -0.65
CA VAL A 127 -3.36 -17.04 0.36
C VAL A 127 -3.68 -17.87 1.60
N ASP A 128 -4.93 -17.86 2.07
CA ASP A 128 -5.38 -18.66 3.22
C ASP A 128 -5.12 -20.16 3.00
N LYS A 129 -5.35 -20.66 1.79
CA LYS A 129 -5.00 -22.03 1.42
C LYS A 129 -3.50 -22.32 1.53
N GLU A 130 -2.63 -21.38 1.14
CA GLU A 130 -1.19 -21.57 1.34
C GLU A 130 -0.82 -21.52 2.82
N LEU A 131 -1.51 -20.71 3.61
CA LEU A 131 -1.29 -20.59 5.06
C LEU A 131 -1.65 -21.87 5.85
N GLU A 132 -2.37 -22.82 5.26
CA GLU A 132 -2.60 -24.15 5.87
C GLU A 132 -1.29 -24.96 6.00
N THR A 133 -0.31 -24.71 5.11
CA THR A 133 0.96 -25.45 5.06
C THR A 133 2.17 -24.56 5.27
N TYR A 134 2.07 -23.30 4.83
CA TYR A 134 3.16 -22.36 4.75
C TYR A 134 2.98 -21.13 5.63
N LYS A 135 4.06 -20.36 5.76
CA LYS A 135 4.09 -19.01 6.32
C LYS A 135 4.86 -18.09 5.37
N PHE A 136 4.61 -16.79 5.50
CA PHE A 136 5.19 -15.72 4.68
C PHE A 136 5.91 -14.72 5.61
N LYS A 137 7.00 -15.16 6.24
CA LYS A 137 7.74 -14.34 7.22
C LYS A 137 9.09 -13.85 6.71
N GLU A 138 9.66 -14.50 5.69
CA GLU A 138 10.92 -14.07 5.07
C GLU A 138 10.71 -12.87 4.11
N GLU A 139 11.73 -12.02 3.97
CA GLU A 139 11.63 -10.75 3.22
C GLU A 139 11.08 -10.90 1.80
N TYR A 140 11.51 -11.95 1.08
CA TYR A 140 11.07 -12.20 -0.28
C TYR A 140 9.55 -12.46 -0.38
N ASN A 141 8.92 -12.92 0.70
CA ASN A 141 7.50 -13.23 0.80
C ASN A 141 6.64 -12.06 1.27
N TRP A 142 7.20 -10.98 1.82
CA TRP A 142 6.41 -9.87 2.41
C TRP A 142 5.44 -9.22 1.43
N LYS A 143 5.77 -9.20 0.13
CA LYS A 143 4.86 -8.70 -0.91
C LYS A 143 3.56 -9.49 -1.02
N ILE A 144 3.58 -10.80 -0.71
CA ILE A 144 2.37 -11.62 -0.64
C ILE A 144 1.48 -11.15 0.52
N GLY A 145 2.10 -10.90 1.68
CA GLY A 145 1.39 -10.35 2.84
C GLY A 145 0.79 -8.97 2.57
N ASN A 146 1.52 -8.10 1.88
CA ASN A 146 1.01 -6.79 1.48
C ASN A 146 -0.21 -6.92 0.56
N VAL A 147 -0.13 -7.75 -0.49
CA VAL A 147 -1.27 -8.00 -1.40
C VAL A 147 -2.48 -8.59 -0.67
N TYR A 148 -2.27 -9.49 0.28
CA TYR A 148 -3.33 -10.05 1.12
C TYR A 148 -4.02 -8.99 2.00
N SER A 149 -3.23 -8.13 2.66
CA SER A 149 -3.74 -6.99 3.44
C SER A 149 -4.51 -6.01 2.56
N ASP A 150 -3.96 -5.71 1.38
CA ASP A 150 -4.54 -4.77 0.43
C ASP A 150 -5.87 -5.29 -0.14
N ALA A 151 -5.98 -6.59 -0.41
CA ALA A 151 -7.23 -7.22 -0.83
C ALA A 151 -8.33 -7.12 0.25
N ASN A 152 -7.98 -7.27 1.54
CA ASN A 152 -8.91 -7.04 2.65
C ASN A 152 -9.41 -5.59 2.70
N ILE A 153 -8.52 -4.62 2.50
CA ILE A 153 -8.89 -3.20 2.41
C ILE A 153 -9.83 -2.99 1.23
N MET A 154 -9.53 -3.54 0.07
CA MET A 154 -10.35 -3.41 -1.14
C MET A 154 -11.75 -3.99 -0.97
N LEU A 155 -11.91 -5.17 -0.36
CA LEU A 155 -13.24 -5.69 -0.02
C LEU A 155 -14.00 -4.74 0.90
N SER A 156 -13.32 -4.15 1.88
CA SER A 156 -13.93 -3.20 2.80
C SER A 156 -14.37 -1.90 2.10
N THR A 157 -13.70 -1.50 1.01
CA THR A 157 -14.12 -0.33 0.23
C THR A 157 -15.47 -0.53 -0.45
N LEU A 158 -15.90 -1.77 -0.74
CA LEU A 158 -17.18 -2.04 -1.41
C LEU A 158 -18.37 -1.53 -0.59
N THR A 159 -18.29 -1.64 0.74
CA THR A 159 -19.34 -1.23 1.67
C THR A 159 -19.10 0.14 2.31
N ALA A 160 -17.92 0.74 2.12
CA ALA A 160 -17.57 2.02 2.73
C ALA A 160 -18.32 3.21 2.09
N PRO A 161 -18.60 4.29 2.84
CA PRO A 161 -19.06 5.56 2.27
C PRO A 161 -18.05 6.12 1.27
N ILE A 162 -18.54 6.86 0.26
CA ILE A 162 -17.72 7.36 -0.85
C ILE A 162 -16.54 8.23 -0.38
N GLN A 163 -16.76 9.04 0.67
CA GLN A 163 -15.75 9.91 1.27
C GLN A 163 -14.64 9.14 2.00
N GLY A 164 -14.89 7.88 2.38
CA GLY A 164 -13.91 7.04 3.06
C GLY A 164 -13.06 6.20 2.10
N LYS A 165 -13.54 5.95 0.87
CA LYS A 165 -12.88 5.04 -0.08
C LYS A 165 -11.48 5.50 -0.46
N GLY A 166 -11.30 6.79 -0.78
CA GLY A 166 -9.99 7.35 -1.10
C GLY A 166 -9.00 7.20 0.06
N TYR A 167 -9.43 7.51 1.29
CA TYR A 167 -8.61 7.33 2.49
C TYR A 167 -8.19 5.87 2.71
N MET A 168 -9.05 4.90 2.39
CA MET A 168 -8.70 3.48 2.52
C MET A 168 -7.68 3.08 1.45
N VAL A 169 -7.91 3.46 0.19
CA VAL A 169 -7.06 3.07 -0.94
C VAL A 169 -5.67 3.71 -0.87
N LYS A 170 -5.53 4.95 -0.39
CA LYS A 170 -4.19 5.56 -0.22
C LYS A 170 -3.30 4.84 0.80
N ASN A 171 -3.85 3.90 1.58
CA ASN A 171 -3.12 3.11 2.57
C ASN A 171 -2.72 1.71 2.07
N LEU A 172 -2.98 1.40 0.79
CA LEU A 172 -2.51 0.16 0.18
C LEU A 172 -0.98 0.15 0.12
N LYS A 173 -0.39 -1.01 0.35
CA LYS A 173 1.06 -1.20 0.55
C LYS A 173 1.78 -1.64 -0.71
N ASP A 174 1.12 -2.42 -1.57
CA ASP A 174 1.67 -2.90 -2.83
C ASP A 174 1.38 -1.90 -3.97
N PRO A 175 2.39 -1.47 -4.75
CA PRO A 175 2.19 -0.51 -5.84
C PRO A 175 1.16 -0.96 -6.89
N ASN A 176 1.15 -2.25 -7.27
CA ASN A 176 0.18 -2.75 -8.25
C ASN A 176 -1.24 -2.75 -7.65
N MET A 177 -1.38 -3.13 -6.38
CA MET A 177 -2.65 -3.02 -5.66
C MET A 177 -3.11 -1.58 -5.50
N LEU A 178 -2.20 -0.63 -5.24
CA LEU A 178 -2.52 0.80 -5.16
C LEU A 178 -3.04 1.33 -6.50
N LEU A 179 -2.42 0.94 -7.62
CA LEU A 179 -2.93 1.24 -8.96
C LEU A 179 -4.35 0.69 -9.18
N ILE A 180 -4.51 -0.62 -8.98
CA ILE A 180 -5.78 -1.32 -9.19
C ILE A 180 -6.87 -0.72 -8.30
N GLY A 181 -6.58 -0.58 -7.00
CA GLY A 181 -7.52 -0.08 -6.01
C GLY A 181 -8.00 1.35 -6.30
N THR A 182 -7.08 2.22 -6.75
CA THR A 182 -7.42 3.59 -7.14
C THR A 182 -8.36 3.60 -8.35
N LEU A 183 -8.09 2.76 -9.35
CA LEU A 183 -8.94 2.68 -10.54
C LEU A 183 -10.31 2.04 -10.25
N MET A 184 -10.42 1.23 -9.20
CA MET A 184 -11.66 0.52 -8.84
C MET A 184 -12.59 1.32 -7.90
N ILE A 185 -12.15 2.45 -7.36
CA ILE A 185 -13.03 3.36 -6.59
C ILE A 185 -13.62 4.45 -7.50
N PRO A 186 -14.75 5.09 -7.08
CA PRO A 186 -15.36 6.19 -7.84
C PRO A 186 -14.37 7.31 -8.12
N GLU A 187 -14.51 7.92 -9.31
CA GLU A 187 -13.64 9.00 -9.81
C GLU A 187 -13.40 10.09 -8.75
N GLU A 188 -14.46 10.57 -8.09
CA GLU A 188 -14.37 11.62 -7.08
C GLU A 188 -13.48 11.23 -5.88
N SER A 189 -13.49 9.96 -5.47
CA SER A 189 -12.69 9.44 -4.37
C SER A 189 -11.21 9.31 -4.72
N ARG A 190 -10.88 9.19 -6.01
CA ARG A 190 -9.48 9.05 -6.48
C ARG A 190 -8.68 10.32 -6.28
N ARG A 191 -9.36 11.46 -6.19
CA ARG A 191 -8.77 12.79 -5.97
C ARG A 191 -8.10 12.91 -4.60
N ASP A 192 -8.47 12.06 -3.64
CA ASP A 192 -7.83 11.94 -2.33
C ASP A 192 -6.62 10.99 -2.32
N VAL A 193 -6.37 10.29 -3.43
CA VAL A 193 -5.32 9.29 -3.59
C VAL A 193 -4.21 9.79 -4.52
N ILE A 194 -4.60 10.35 -5.66
CA ILE A 194 -3.67 10.81 -6.71
C ILE A 194 -3.19 12.22 -6.40
N LEU A 195 -1.86 12.41 -6.33
CA LEU A 195 -1.26 13.69 -5.97
C LEU A 195 -1.43 14.77 -7.05
N GLU A 196 -1.23 14.42 -8.33
CA GLU A 196 -1.24 15.40 -9.41
C GLU A 196 -2.61 15.54 -10.07
N LYS A 197 -3.16 16.76 -10.09
CA LYS A 197 -4.47 17.03 -10.72
C LYS A 197 -4.47 16.98 -12.25
N THR A 198 -3.29 17.01 -12.86
CA THR A 198 -3.11 16.77 -14.30
C THR A 198 -3.08 15.28 -14.64
N SER A 199 -3.12 14.39 -13.62
CA SER A 199 -3.28 12.97 -13.82
C SER A 199 -4.60 12.66 -14.51
N LEU A 200 -4.57 11.68 -15.41
CA LEU A 200 -5.77 11.05 -15.92
C LEU A 200 -6.56 10.39 -14.79
N SER A 201 -7.88 10.43 -14.89
CA SER A 201 -8.81 9.72 -14.02
C SER A 201 -9.82 8.94 -14.89
N PRO A 202 -9.41 7.77 -15.43
CA PRO A 202 -10.21 7.00 -16.37
C PRO A 202 -11.54 6.51 -15.76
N ILE A 203 -12.67 6.78 -16.39
CA ILE A 203 -13.93 6.08 -16.12
C ILE A 203 -14.08 5.03 -17.21
N PHE A 204 -14.18 3.76 -16.83
CA PHE A 204 -14.11 2.62 -17.73
C PHE A 204 -14.86 1.42 -17.16
N ASP A 205 -15.17 0.47 -18.02
CA ASP A 205 -15.72 -0.83 -17.63
C ASP A 205 -14.68 -1.95 -17.84
N GLY A 206 -14.67 -2.93 -16.94
CA GLY A 206 -13.84 -4.13 -17.06
C GLY A 206 -12.52 -4.08 -16.30
N PRO A 207 -11.55 -4.94 -16.66
CA PRO A 207 -10.35 -5.16 -15.86
C PRO A 207 -9.23 -4.15 -16.14
N VAL A 208 -8.36 -3.97 -15.15
CA VAL A 208 -7.09 -3.26 -15.31
C VAL A 208 -6.01 -4.26 -15.68
N THR A 209 -5.42 -4.16 -16.87
CA THR A 209 -4.38 -5.10 -17.31
C THR A 209 -2.98 -4.52 -17.09
N ILE A 210 -2.31 -4.89 -15.99
CA ILE A 210 -0.90 -4.59 -15.75
C ILE A 210 -0.04 -5.44 -16.68
N LEU A 211 0.82 -4.78 -17.46
CA LEU A 211 1.73 -5.37 -18.43
C LEU A 211 3.13 -5.51 -17.85
N SER A 212 3.60 -4.49 -17.13
CA SER A 212 4.86 -4.50 -16.40
C SER A 212 4.83 -3.52 -15.23
N SER A 213 5.68 -3.77 -14.24
CA SER A 213 5.94 -2.88 -13.12
C SER A 213 7.43 -2.93 -12.84
N GLU A 214 8.10 -1.79 -12.98
CA GLU A 214 9.55 -1.68 -12.85
C GLU A 214 9.92 -0.39 -12.11
N THR A 215 11.10 -0.38 -11.51
CA THR A 215 11.67 0.85 -10.96
C THR A 215 12.07 1.77 -12.10
N LEU A 216 11.67 3.03 -12.02
CA LEU A 216 11.93 4.07 -13.00
C LEU A 216 13.44 4.38 -13.06
N ASP A 217 13.99 4.45 -14.27
CA ASP A 217 15.37 4.90 -14.49
C ASP A 217 15.51 6.38 -14.06
N THR A 218 16.60 6.70 -13.36
CA THR A 218 16.91 8.05 -12.90
C THR A 218 17.10 9.06 -14.03
N LYS A 219 17.29 8.59 -15.27
CA LYS A 219 17.38 9.40 -16.48
C LYS A 219 16.03 9.73 -17.12
N ASP A 220 14.93 9.11 -16.67
CA ASP A 220 13.59 9.40 -17.19
C ASP A 220 13.18 10.82 -16.78
N SER A 221 12.54 11.56 -17.69
CA SER A 221 12.12 12.95 -17.44
C SER A 221 11.15 13.07 -16.28
N VAL A 222 10.32 12.05 -16.03
CA VAL A 222 9.38 12.01 -14.91
C VAL A 222 10.11 11.82 -13.58
N TYR A 223 11.26 11.13 -13.58
CA TYR A 223 12.09 11.04 -12.38
C TYR A 223 12.56 12.44 -11.96
N ALA A 224 13.07 13.23 -12.91
CA ALA A 224 13.51 14.60 -12.66
C ALA A 224 12.34 15.46 -12.13
N GLU A 225 11.17 15.37 -12.76
CA GLU A 225 9.96 16.08 -12.30
C GLU A 225 9.61 15.75 -10.84
N ILE A 226 9.54 14.46 -10.48
CA ILE A 226 9.22 14.02 -9.12
C ILE A 226 10.30 14.50 -8.13
N SER A 227 11.58 14.39 -8.48
CA SER A 227 12.68 14.80 -7.60
C SER A 227 12.72 16.29 -7.27
N THR A 228 12.12 17.14 -8.11
CA THR A 228 11.99 18.57 -7.81
C THR A 228 10.83 18.90 -6.86
N LYS A 229 9.85 18.00 -6.74
CA LYS A 229 8.63 18.21 -5.94
C LYS A 229 8.64 17.44 -4.62
N ILE A 230 9.29 16.29 -4.60
CA ILE A 230 9.33 15.34 -3.48
C ILE A 230 10.77 15.20 -3.04
N GLU A 231 11.09 15.75 -1.86
CA GLU A 231 12.45 15.89 -1.35
C GLU A 231 13.09 14.53 -1.00
N HIS A 232 12.28 13.58 -0.56
CA HIS A 232 12.74 12.27 -0.09
C HIS A 232 11.85 11.16 -0.64
N PHE A 233 12.44 10.31 -1.48
CA PHE A 233 11.87 9.03 -1.88
C PHE A 233 12.98 8.02 -2.13
N LYS A 234 12.65 6.73 -2.00
CA LYS A 234 13.57 5.62 -2.23
C LYS A 234 13.56 5.18 -3.68
N ASP A 235 12.36 4.85 -4.18
CA ASP A 235 12.15 4.30 -5.51
C ASP A 235 10.89 4.93 -6.14
N ILE A 236 10.82 4.93 -7.47
CA ILE A 236 9.60 5.27 -8.21
C ILE A 236 9.26 4.07 -9.07
N TYR A 237 8.05 3.53 -8.94
CA TYR A 237 7.55 2.47 -9.80
C TYR A 237 6.87 3.08 -11.01
N LYS A 238 7.30 2.67 -12.20
CA LYS A 238 6.57 2.87 -13.46
C LYS A 238 5.80 1.60 -13.77
N ILE A 239 4.48 1.71 -13.77
CA ILE A 239 3.58 0.61 -14.06
C ILE A 239 2.98 0.86 -15.45
N ASN A 240 3.32 -0.02 -16.40
CA ASN A 240 2.68 -0.06 -17.71
C ASN A 240 1.41 -0.89 -17.60
N PHE A 241 0.27 -0.30 -17.95
CA PHE A 241 -1.01 -0.97 -17.85
C PHE A 241 -1.95 -0.58 -19.00
N LYS A 242 -3.02 -1.35 -19.14
CA LYS A 242 -3.99 -1.26 -20.22
C LYS A 242 -5.41 -1.29 -19.67
N ILE A 243 -6.24 -0.37 -20.15
CA ILE A 243 -7.69 -0.31 -19.88
C ILE A 243 -8.40 -0.08 -21.21
N GLU A 244 -9.42 -0.90 -21.53
CA GLU A 244 -10.23 -0.77 -22.75
C GLU A 244 -9.41 -0.62 -24.05
N ASN A 245 -8.24 -1.22 -24.07
CA ASN A 245 -7.24 -1.13 -25.14
C ASN A 245 -6.33 0.10 -25.19
N PHE A 246 -6.48 1.04 -24.28
CA PHE A 246 -5.56 2.17 -24.15
C PHE A 246 -4.39 1.82 -23.23
N LEU A 247 -3.18 2.05 -23.71
CA LEU A 247 -1.94 1.89 -22.96
C LEU A 247 -1.66 3.15 -22.15
N LEU A 248 -1.37 2.97 -20.87
CA LEU A 248 -1.19 4.03 -19.89
C LEU A 248 0.01 3.70 -18.99
N TYR A 249 0.60 4.75 -18.42
CA TYR A 249 1.61 4.62 -17.37
C TYR A 249 1.10 5.22 -16.07
N ALA A 250 1.32 4.51 -14.96
CA ALA A 250 1.15 5.04 -13.61
C ALA A 250 2.52 5.15 -12.94
N TYR A 251 2.69 6.22 -12.17
CA TYR A 251 3.89 6.47 -11.37
C TYR A 251 3.52 6.43 -9.90
N ILE A 252 4.19 5.57 -9.15
CA ILE A 252 3.98 5.37 -7.71
C ILE A 252 5.31 5.58 -7.00
N ILE A 253 5.32 6.46 -6.01
CA ILE A 253 6.52 6.84 -5.27
C ILE A 253 6.58 5.98 -4.00
N ASP A 254 7.67 5.24 -3.84
CA ASP A 254 7.98 4.52 -2.61
C ASP A 254 8.95 5.37 -1.79
N SER A 255 8.47 5.87 -0.65
CA SER A 255 9.31 6.64 0.27
C SER A 255 10.26 5.75 1.08
N GLY A 256 10.04 4.43 1.10
CA GLY A 256 10.75 3.49 1.97
C GLY A 256 10.30 3.52 3.44
N GLU A 257 9.60 4.58 3.85
CA GLU A 257 9.21 4.81 5.25
C GLU A 257 7.70 4.68 5.51
N GLU A 258 6.90 5.07 4.51
CA GLU A 258 5.45 5.11 4.59
C GLU A 258 4.82 4.21 3.50
N ASN A 259 3.49 4.20 3.43
CA ASN A 259 2.81 3.56 2.30
C ASN A 259 3.19 4.29 1.00
N PRO A 260 3.24 3.57 -0.14
CA PRO A 260 3.54 4.20 -1.42
C PRO A 260 2.52 5.30 -1.77
N LEU A 261 2.99 6.36 -2.41
CA LEU A 261 2.20 7.51 -2.83
C LEU A 261 1.86 7.40 -4.31
N PHE A 262 0.59 7.56 -4.66
CA PHE A 262 0.15 7.57 -6.06
C PHE A 262 0.42 8.94 -6.67
N TYR A 263 1.43 9.06 -7.54
CA TYR A 263 1.79 10.33 -8.15
C TYR A 263 0.83 10.74 -9.28
N LYS A 264 0.84 10.02 -10.40
CA LYS A 264 -0.01 10.32 -11.57
C LYS A 264 -0.19 9.16 -12.53
N ILE A 265 -1.21 9.26 -13.37
CA ILE A 265 -1.47 8.44 -14.56
C ILE A 265 -1.32 9.33 -15.79
N VAL A 266 -0.61 8.83 -16.81
CA VAL A 266 -0.43 9.50 -18.10
C VAL A 266 -0.69 8.53 -19.26
N ASN A 267 -0.95 9.09 -20.44
CA ASN A 267 -0.99 8.31 -21.67
C ASN A 267 0.40 7.83 -22.06
N ASP A 268 0.44 6.71 -22.77
CA ASP A 268 1.60 6.38 -23.59
C ASP A 268 1.71 7.42 -24.72
N GLU A 269 2.90 8.02 -24.91
CA GLU A 269 3.11 9.21 -25.77
C GLU A 269 2.66 9.01 -27.23
N CYS A 270 2.52 7.74 -27.66
CA CYS A 270 2.10 7.38 -29.00
C CYS A 270 0.58 7.19 -29.17
N ASN A 271 -0.23 7.25 -28.10
CA ASN A 271 -1.67 6.95 -28.15
C ASN A 271 -2.51 8.06 -27.49
N GLU A 272 -3.37 8.70 -28.28
CA GLU A 272 -4.45 9.52 -27.71
C GLU A 272 -5.47 8.62 -27.00
N THR A 273 -5.96 9.08 -25.84
CA THR A 273 -6.97 8.35 -25.06
C THR A 273 -8.19 9.23 -24.82
N PRO A 274 -9.38 8.63 -24.64
CA PRO A 274 -10.61 9.39 -24.37
C PRO A 274 -10.66 9.93 -22.94
N TYR A 275 -9.76 9.44 -22.07
CA TYR A 275 -9.78 9.75 -20.64
C TYR A 275 -9.43 11.21 -20.37
N LYS A 276 -10.06 11.74 -19.34
CA LYS A 276 -9.89 13.13 -18.91
C LYS A 276 -9.10 13.19 -17.62
N ASP A 277 -8.42 14.31 -17.42
CA ASP A 277 -7.68 14.57 -16.20
C ASP A 277 -8.62 14.95 -15.04
N ILE A 278 -8.08 14.92 -13.83
CA ILE A 278 -8.83 15.29 -12.62
C ILE A 278 -9.34 16.73 -12.70
N ASN A 279 -8.57 17.66 -13.28
CA ASN A 279 -8.99 19.06 -13.44
C ASN A 279 -10.27 19.20 -14.27
N TYR A 280 -10.39 18.46 -15.37
CA TYR A 280 -11.58 18.42 -16.20
C TYR A 280 -12.81 17.99 -15.38
N TRP A 281 -12.71 16.90 -14.61
CA TRP A 281 -13.82 16.42 -13.79
C TRP A 281 -14.21 17.38 -12.66
N ILE A 282 -13.23 18.04 -12.05
CA ILE A 282 -13.48 19.11 -11.06
C ILE A 282 -14.24 20.28 -11.72
N SER A 283 -13.89 20.65 -12.94
CA SER A 283 -14.54 21.76 -13.64
C SER A 283 -16.01 21.49 -13.95
N LEU A 284 -16.39 20.23 -14.21
CA LEU A 284 -17.77 19.83 -14.46
C LEU A 284 -18.63 19.83 -13.19
N GLY A 285 -18.07 19.43 -12.04
CA GLY A 285 -18.81 19.37 -10.77
C GLY A 285 -19.05 20.72 -10.08
N ASN A 286 -18.39 21.78 -10.55
CA ASN A 286 -18.55 23.15 -10.03
C ASN A 286 -19.55 24.01 -10.83
N ASN A 287 -20.15 23.44 -11.88
CA ASN A 287 -21.22 24.06 -12.68
C ASN A 287 -22.58 23.45 -12.34
#